data_AF-A0A419SAX3-F1
#
_entry.id   AF-A0A419SAX3-F1
#
_cell.length_a   1.000
_cell.length_b   1.000
_cell.length_c   1.000
_cell.angle_alpha   90.00
_cell.angle_beta   90.00
_cell.angle_gamma   90.00
#
_symmetry.space_group_name_H-M   'P 1'
#
loop_
_entity.id
_entity.type
_entity.pdbx_description
1 polymer ?
#
loop_
_entity_poly.entity_id
_entity_poly.type
_entity_poly.pdbx_seq_one_letter_code
_entity_poly.pdbx_strand_id
1 'polypeptide(L)'
;MKFSKAILLSLVACSSSVFAQDTIRYTGNTLSNVDYHHGQLSPAIGVHNMQVFRANREHPEWAGGNNWTYNHQPLMAYWNNQFYLQYLSNPVGEHIAPGQTLMLTSKDGINWSKPEILFPPYKIPDGYKKEGYPGVAKDLYAVMHQRMAFFTAKSGRLLTLAYYGIAMDMKDSPNDGKGIGRVVREVYKNGTYGPIYFIRNNKNWNKKLSTYPFYTSSKDKGFKKACEELLANPLMMQQWVEEADRDDPLIPLKKEYKAFSYYHLPNGKVIGLWKHALTSESADEGKTWEYNPLRAPGFINSNAKIWGQKTSDGKYATVYNPSEFRWPLAVSTSADGLNYTDLLLVNGEISSMRYGGNYKSYGPQYIRGIIEGNGNPPGGDMWLTYSMNKEDIWVAKVPVPVTAEETAVVNETFSQMPDGKELDKWNLFSPIWARTQIEKLNGEKVLALHDSDPFDYAKAERVIKPAKKLTVEFTVTPKQNNNGELQIELQDAKGLPALRLVFDAEGKLKAKVGYRYSGVMDYEAGKTYKIALELDCNTRIYKIKVNGQDKGAKVYFAPVSAFNRVMFRTGEVRHFPNAETPTDQDYDLKNAGEKAPEAVFYVHSLKTTY
;
A
#
# COMPACT_ATOMS: atom_id res chain seq x y z
N MET A 1 64.86 40.08 -47.46
CA MET A 1 64.32 38.76 -47.08
C MET A 1 63.29 38.97 -45.98
N LYS A 2 62.02 38.65 -46.26
CA LYS A 2 60.86 39.05 -45.44
C LYS A 2 60.57 38.03 -44.33
N PHE A 3 60.15 38.58 -43.20
CA PHE A 3 59.90 37.94 -41.91
C PHE A 3 58.61 37.09 -41.84
N SER A 4 58.63 36.17 -40.86
CA SER A 4 57.63 35.27 -40.29
C SER A 4 56.19 35.75 -40.22
N LYS A 5 55.26 34.78 -40.28
CA LYS A 5 54.05 34.71 -39.43
C LYS A 5 53.60 33.25 -39.28
N ALA A 6 53.79 32.69 -38.08
CA ALA A 6 53.16 31.46 -37.63
C ALA A 6 51.72 31.77 -37.19
N ILE A 7 50.76 30.99 -37.67
CA ILE A 7 49.35 31.08 -37.28
C ILE A 7 49.14 30.18 -36.06
N LEU A 8 48.80 30.81 -34.93
CA LEU A 8 48.39 30.15 -33.69
C LEU A 8 46.89 29.83 -33.79
N LEU A 9 46.52 28.55 -33.79
CA LEU A 9 45.13 28.10 -33.76
C LEU A 9 44.71 27.92 -32.29
N SER A 10 43.94 28.86 -31.76
CA SER A 10 43.37 28.77 -30.41
C SER A 10 42.15 27.84 -30.42
N LEU A 11 42.30 26.60 -29.96
CA LEU A 11 41.16 25.75 -29.60
C LEU A 11 40.53 26.29 -28.30
N VAL A 12 39.38 26.93 -28.42
CA VAL A 12 38.51 27.20 -27.27
C VAL A 12 37.76 25.91 -26.95
N ALA A 13 38.26 25.15 -25.98
CA ALA A 13 37.52 24.07 -25.36
C ALA A 13 36.47 24.69 -24.43
N CYS A 14 35.24 24.85 -24.91
CA CYS A 14 34.09 25.07 -24.02
C CYS A 14 33.88 23.79 -23.21
N SER A 15 34.40 23.77 -21.99
CA SER A 15 34.03 22.80 -20.97
C SER A 15 32.58 23.09 -20.56
N SER A 16 31.61 22.45 -21.22
CA SER A 16 30.27 22.35 -20.70
C SER A 16 30.34 21.50 -19.43
N SER A 17 30.42 22.16 -18.28
CA SER A 17 30.11 21.56 -17.00
C SER A 17 28.66 21.07 -17.05
N VAL A 18 28.49 19.77 -17.30
CA VAL A 18 27.22 19.07 -17.08
C VAL A 18 26.96 19.21 -15.58
N PHE A 19 26.14 20.18 -15.19
CA PHE A 19 25.57 20.20 -13.84
C PHE A 19 24.80 18.90 -13.69
N ALA A 20 25.32 17.98 -12.87
CA ALA A 20 24.56 16.82 -12.45
C ALA A 20 23.25 17.36 -11.87
N GLN A 21 22.12 16.99 -12.48
CA GLN A 21 20.81 17.45 -12.05
C GLN A 21 20.65 17.03 -10.59
N ASP A 22 20.54 18.00 -9.67
CA ASP A 22 20.51 17.76 -8.22
C ASP A 22 19.11 17.32 -7.77
N THR A 23 18.63 16.25 -8.40
CA THR A 23 17.30 15.68 -8.20
C THR A 23 17.40 14.35 -7.47
N ILE A 24 16.28 13.88 -6.94
CA ILE A 24 16.18 12.52 -6.41
C ILE A 24 16.58 11.50 -7.48
N ARG A 25 17.23 10.43 -7.06
CA ARG A 25 17.66 9.33 -7.92
C ARG A 25 17.80 8.05 -7.12
N TYR A 26 17.56 6.93 -7.79
CA TYR A 26 17.86 5.61 -7.26
C TYR A 26 19.24 5.19 -7.76
N THR A 27 20.12 4.89 -6.82
CA THR A 27 21.53 4.51 -7.03
C THR A 27 21.82 3.07 -6.58
N GLY A 28 20.82 2.37 -6.04
CA GLY A 28 20.91 0.96 -5.72
C GLY A 28 20.92 0.09 -6.99
N ASN A 29 21.35 -1.16 -6.84
CA ASN A 29 21.44 -2.13 -7.94
C ASN A 29 20.32 -3.19 -7.90
N THR A 30 19.46 -3.15 -6.88
CA THR A 30 18.35 -4.10 -6.73
C THR A 30 17.24 -3.77 -7.72
N LEU A 31 16.77 -4.78 -8.45
CA LEU A 31 15.67 -4.68 -9.41
C LEU A 31 14.55 -5.65 -9.02
N SER A 32 13.31 -5.25 -9.28
CA SER A 32 12.14 -6.10 -9.08
C SER A 32 11.92 -7.01 -10.30
N ASN A 33 11.80 -8.31 -10.07
CA ASN A 33 11.43 -9.28 -11.11
C ASN A 33 9.90 -9.39 -11.25
N VAL A 34 9.37 -9.03 -12.42
CA VAL A 34 7.93 -8.95 -12.69
C VAL A 34 7.20 -10.30 -12.64
N ASP A 35 7.92 -11.42 -12.85
CA ASP A 35 7.36 -12.77 -12.85
C ASP A 35 6.94 -13.24 -11.44
N TYR A 36 7.34 -12.51 -10.40
CA TYR A 36 7.02 -12.79 -9.01
C TYR A 36 6.23 -11.63 -8.42
N HIS A 37 5.11 -11.91 -7.76
CA HIS A 37 4.30 -10.86 -7.10
C HIS A 37 5.12 -10.03 -6.09
N HIS A 38 6.05 -10.68 -5.40
CA HIS A 38 6.97 -10.07 -4.44
C HIS A 38 8.25 -9.49 -5.08
N GLY A 39 8.38 -9.49 -6.41
CA GLY A 39 9.51 -8.89 -7.11
C GLY A 39 10.87 -9.55 -6.89
N GLN A 40 10.92 -10.71 -6.20
CA GLN A 40 12.15 -11.27 -5.60
C GLN A 40 12.89 -10.31 -4.67
N LEU A 41 12.19 -9.34 -4.08
CA LEU A 41 12.73 -8.39 -3.12
C LEU A 41 12.72 -8.98 -1.72
N SER A 42 13.77 -8.73 -0.93
CA SER A 42 13.76 -9.03 0.50
C SER A 42 12.82 -8.07 1.24
N PRO A 43 12.05 -8.53 2.24
CA PRO A 43 11.16 -7.66 2.98
C PRO A 43 11.89 -6.68 3.89
N ALA A 44 11.36 -5.47 3.99
CA ALA A 44 11.66 -4.60 5.11
C ALA A 44 11.12 -5.29 6.37
N ILE A 45 11.98 -5.51 7.36
CA ILE A 45 11.64 -6.33 8.55
C ILE A 45 10.53 -5.66 9.37
N GLY A 46 9.55 -6.46 9.79
CA GLY A 46 8.49 -6.04 10.71
C GLY A 46 7.34 -5.28 10.03
N VAL A 47 7.23 -5.33 8.70
CA VAL A 47 6.11 -4.71 7.98
C VAL A 47 4.82 -5.48 8.22
N HIS A 48 3.77 -4.77 8.66
CA HIS A 48 2.44 -5.34 8.84
C HIS A 48 1.50 -4.78 7.78
N ASN A 49 1.07 -5.63 6.84
CA ASN A 49 0.05 -5.31 5.84
C ASN A 49 -1.32 -5.77 6.34
N MET A 50 -2.24 -4.83 6.54
CA MET A 50 -3.53 -5.07 7.15
C MET A 50 -4.64 -4.60 6.22
N GLN A 51 -5.57 -5.50 5.90
CA GLN A 51 -6.77 -5.13 5.16
C GLN A 51 -7.73 -4.41 6.13
N VAL A 52 -8.19 -3.23 5.73
CA VAL A 52 -9.06 -2.37 6.58
C VAL A 52 -10.47 -2.24 6.00
N PHE A 53 -10.64 -2.61 4.73
CA PHE A 53 -11.94 -2.80 4.11
C PHE A 53 -11.84 -3.91 3.05
N ARG A 54 -12.78 -4.87 3.11
CA ARG A 54 -12.95 -5.95 2.14
C ARG A 54 -14.28 -5.76 1.42
N ALA A 55 -14.25 -5.57 0.11
CA ALA A 55 -15.48 -5.43 -0.67
C ALA A 55 -16.28 -6.75 -0.68
N ASN A 56 -17.59 -6.64 -0.53
CA ASN A 56 -18.53 -7.75 -0.66
C ASN A 56 -19.88 -7.23 -1.18
N ARG A 57 -20.26 -7.60 -2.40
CA ARG A 57 -21.53 -7.15 -3.01
C ARG A 57 -22.71 -7.99 -2.53
N GLU A 58 -22.50 -9.30 -2.39
CA GLU A 58 -23.52 -10.27 -2.02
C GLU A 58 -23.94 -10.16 -0.55
N HIS A 59 -22.98 -9.83 0.33
CA HIS A 59 -23.17 -9.73 1.78
C HIS A 59 -22.70 -8.37 2.31
N PRO A 60 -23.40 -7.26 2.01
CA PRO A 60 -23.01 -5.92 2.44
C PRO A 60 -22.87 -5.78 3.96
N GLU A 61 -23.61 -6.55 4.75
CA GLU A 61 -23.50 -6.56 6.21
C GLU A 61 -22.11 -7.00 6.70
N TRP A 62 -21.38 -7.79 5.89
CA TRP A 62 -19.97 -8.14 6.15
C TRP A 62 -18.97 -7.10 5.63
N ALA A 63 -19.42 -6.17 4.79
CA ALA A 63 -18.66 -5.02 4.27
C ALA A 63 -19.12 -3.69 4.91
N GLY A 64 -19.64 -3.74 6.13
CA GLY A 64 -20.05 -2.54 6.89
C GLY A 64 -21.27 -1.81 6.34
N GLY A 65 -22.12 -2.51 5.58
CA GLY A 65 -23.31 -2.00 4.90
C GLY A 65 -23.07 -1.54 3.46
N ASN A 66 -21.83 -1.60 2.96
CA ASN A 66 -21.47 -1.14 1.62
C ASN A 66 -21.36 -2.32 0.64
N ASN A 67 -22.17 -2.32 -0.42
CA ASN A 67 -22.10 -3.32 -1.50
C ASN A 67 -21.26 -2.87 -2.72
N TRP A 68 -20.53 -1.76 -2.63
CA TRP A 68 -19.73 -1.23 -3.73
C TRP A 68 -18.36 -1.89 -3.81
N THR A 69 -17.95 -2.22 -5.04
CA THR A 69 -16.81 -3.13 -5.33
C THR A 69 -15.68 -2.47 -6.11
N TYR A 70 -15.83 -1.21 -6.48
CA TYR A 70 -14.71 -0.35 -6.85
C TYR A 70 -14.40 0.57 -5.67
N ASN A 71 -13.24 0.38 -5.05
CA ASN A 71 -12.79 1.13 -3.88
C ASN A 71 -11.33 1.49 -4.08
N HIS A 72 -11.02 2.77 -4.15
CA HIS A 72 -9.70 3.20 -4.60
C HIS A 72 -9.26 4.53 -4.01
N GLN A 73 -8.02 4.91 -4.34
CA GLN A 73 -7.45 6.22 -4.03
C GLN A 73 -7.51 6.57 -2.53
N PRO A 74 -7.00 5.70 -1.65
CA PRO A 74 -7.00 6.00 -0.24
C PRO A 74 -5.97 7.09 0.10
N LEU A 75 -6.30 7.89 1.11
CA LEU A 75 -5.51 8.98 1.68
C LEU A 75 -5.61 8.88 3.21
N MET A 76 -4.56 9.26 3.94
CA MET A 76 -4.50 9.13 5.40
C MET A 76 -4.06 10.42 6.10
N ALA A 77 -4.58 10.64 7.30
CA ALA A 77 -4.11 11.63 8.27
C ALA A 77 -4.11 11.02 9.69
N TYR A 78 -3.35 11.62 10.59
CA TYR A 78 -3.42 11.34 12.03
C TYR A 78 -3.75 12.61 12.79
N TRP A 79 -4.87 12.62 13.49
CA TRP A 79 -5.33 13.83 14.16
C TRP A 79 -6.08 13.47 15.44
N ASN A 80 -5.86 14.24 16.50
CA ASN A 80 -6.55 14.04 17.78
C ASN A 80 -6.51 12.58 18.29
N ASN A 81 -5.32 11.98 18.25
CA ASN A 81 -5.03 10.60 18.66
C ASN A 81 -5.78 9.51 17.86
N GLN A 82 -6.09 9.79 16.59
CA GLN A 82 -6.88 8.91 15.73
C GLN A 82 -6.34 8.97 14.29
N PHE A 83 -6.21 7.81 13.65
CA PHE A 83 -6.06 7.68 12.21
C PHE A 83 -7.38 7.96 11.51
N TYR A 84 -7.32 8.73 10.43
CA TYR A 84 -8.41 8.96 9.49
C TYR A 84 -7.95 8.49 8.11
N LEU A 85 -8.69 7.56 7.52
CA LEU A 85 -8.43 7.02 6.19
C LEU A 85 -9.65 7.28 5.32
N GLN A 86 -9.48 8.14 4.32
CA GLN A 86 -10.48 8.44 3.33
C GLN A 86 -10.22 7.64 2.05
N TYR A 87 -11.24 7.08 1.42
CA TYR A 87 -11.17 6.48 0.08
C TYR A 87 -12.43 6.78 -0.72
N LEU A 88 -12.35 6.71 -2.04
CA LEU A 88 -13.52 6.87 -2.92
C LEU A 88 -14.03 5.52 -3.37
N SER A 89 -15.32 5.47 -3.72
CA SER A 89 -15.98 4.24 -4.13
C SER A 89 -17.01 4.53 -5.22
N ASN A 90 -17.18 3.55 -6.11
CA ASN A 90 -18.23 3.45 -7.12
C ASN A 90 -18.82 2.01 -7.07
N PRO A 91 -20.04 1.77 -7.55
CA PRO A 91 -20.69 0.46 -7.44
C PRO A 91 -19.84 -0.71 -7.96
N VAL A 92 -19.26 -0.57 -9.16
CA VAL A 92 -18.62 -1.68 -9.87
C VAL A 92 -17.25 -1.32 -10.48
N GLY A 93 -17.08 -0.12 -11.03
CA GLY A 93 -15.87 0.24 -11.77
C GLY A 93 -15.56 1.73 -11.76
N GLU A 94 -14.36 2.06 -12.21
CA GLU A 94 -13.87 3.43 -12.33
C GLU A 94 -14.79 4.23 -13.27
N HIS A 95 -15.11 5.45 -12.87
CA HIS A 95 -15.98 6.37 -13.61
C HIS A 95 -17.43 5.92 -13.81
N ILE A 96 -17.83 4.78 -13.23
CA ILE A 96 -19.23 4.34 -13.24
C ILE A 96 -19.97 4.98 -12.07
N ALA A 97 -20.77 6.01 -12.35
CA ALA A 97 -21.58 6.68 -11.35
C ALA A 97 -22.62 5.75 -10.69
N PRO A 98 -23.14 6.07 -9.48
CA PRO A 98 -22.74 7.19 -8.62
C PRO A 98 -21.38 7.00 -7.96
N GLY A 99 -20.66 8.11 -7.71
CA GLY A 99 -19.46 8.11 -6.86
C GLY A 99 -19.74 8.64 -5.46
N GLN A 100 -19.04 8.10 -4.47
CA GLN A 100 -19.05 8.58 -3.09
C GLN A 100 -17.66 8.51 -2.46
N THR A 101 -17.48 9.18 -1.33
CA THR A 101 -16.25 9.13 -0.53
C THR A 101 -16.56 8.69 0.88
N LEU A 102 -15.77 7.75 1.40
CA LEU A 102 -15.98 7.07 2.67
C LEU A 102 -14.82 7.37 3.62
N MET A 103 -15.08 7.26 4.92
CA MET A 103 -14.09 7.38 5.99
C MET A 103 -14.01 6.09 6.80
N LEU A 104 -12.80 5.67 7.12
CA LEU A 104 -12.48 4.70 8.17
C LEU A 104 -11.65 5.41 9.24
N THR A 105 -11.82 5.04 10.50
CA THR A 105 -11.02 5.58 11.60
C THR A 105 -10.46 4.48 12.48
N SER A 106 -9.28 4.71 13.06
CA SER A 106 -8.66 3.78 14.01
C SER A 106 -7.83 4.51 15.07
N LYS A 107 -7.80 4.02 16.31
CA LYS A 107 -6.95 4.60 17.36
C LYS A 107 -5.54 4.04 17.34
N ASP A 108 -5.39 2.79 16.91
CA ASP A 108 -4.17 1.98 16.99
C ASP A 108 -3.61 1.62 15.60
N GLY A 109 -4.34 1.92 14.52
CA GLY A 109 -3.99 1.56 13.15
C GLY A 109 -4.26 0.09 12.81
N ILE A 110 -4.83 -0.68 13.75
CA ILE A 110 -5.10 -2.12 13.64
C ILE A 110 -6.61 -2.36 13.61
N ASN A 111 -7.35 -1.78 14.56
CA ASN A 111 -8.79 -1.90 14.70
C ASN A 111 -9.47 -0.71 14.04
N TRP A 112 -10.10 -0.93 12.90
CA TRP A 112 -10.74 0.11 12.10
C TRP A 112 -12.26 0.09 12.24
N SER A 113 -12.88 1.27 12.18
CA SER A 113 -14.34 1.42 12.13
C SER A 113 -14.92 0.80 10.85
N LYS A 114 -16.24 0.61 10.83
CA LYS A 114 -16.96 0.40 9.56
C LYS A 114 -16.82 1.66 8.68
N PRO A 115 -16.91 1.54 7.35
CA PRO A 115 -16.89 2.68 6.45
C PRO A 115 -18.12 3.57 6.68
N GLU A 116 -17.90 4.87 6.83
CA GLU A 116 -18.94 5.88 6.95
C GLU A 116 -18.94 6.78 5.71
N ILE A 117 -20.11 7.10 5.15
CA ILE A 117 -20.22 8.01 4.02
C ILE A 117 -19.83 9.42 4.47
N LEU A 118 -18.71 9.90 3.97
CA LEU A 118 -18.17 11.22 4.28
C LEU A 118 -18.71 12.30 3.33
N PHE A 119 -18.73 11.97 2.03
CA PHE A 119 -19.33 12.77 0.97
C PHE A 119 -20.23 11.86 0.11
N PRO A 120 -21.55 12.10 0.11
CA PRO A 120 -22.52 11.20 -0.52
C PRO A 120 -22.58 11.40 -2.05
N PRO A 121 -23.29 10.53 -2.78
CA PRO A 121 -23.62 10.73 -4.19
C PRO A 121 -24.23 12.11 -4.46
N TYR A 122 -23.75 12.78 -5.50
CA TYR A 122 -24.23 14.11 -5.90
C TYR A 122 -24.98 14.02 -7.23
N LYS A 123 -26.25 14.45 -7.24
CA LYS A 123 -27.09 14.39 -8.45
C LYS A 123 -26.72 15.50 -9.42
N ILE A 124 -26.51 15.15 -10.69
CA ILE A 124 -26.38 16.13 -11.78
C ILE A 124 -27.79 16.43 -12.29
N PRO A 125 -28.21 17.71 -12.40
CA PRO A 125 -29.53 18.06 -12.90
C PRO A 125 -29.77 17.50 -14.31
N ASP A 126 -30.96 16.94 -14.52
CA ASP A 126 -31.40 16.52 -15.85
C ASP A 126 -31.36 17.69 -16.84
N GLY A 127 -30.93 17.42 -18.06
CA GLY A 127 -30.73 18.44 -19.09
C GLY A 127 -29.35 19.09 -19.08
N TYR A 128 -28.50 18.83 -18.06
CA TYR A 128 -27.13 19.34 -18.05
C TYR A 128 -26.33 18.79 -19.24
N LYS A 129 -25.49 19.64 -19.84
CA LYS A 129 -24.55 19.30 -20.92
C LYS A 129 -23.15 19.66 -20.49
N LYS A 130 -22.21 18.71 -20.66
CA LYS A 130 -20.79 18.92 -20.40
C LYS A 130 -20.15 19.56 -21.63
N GLU A 131 -19.38 20.63 -21.42
CA GLU A 131 -18.76 21.34 -22.53
C GLU A 131 -17.72 20.45 -23.26
N GLY A 132 -17.92 20.25 -24.56
CA GLY A 132 -17.00 19.48 -25.38
C GLY A 132 -17.11 17.96 -25.22
N TYR A 133 -18.20 17.46 -24.62
CA TYR A 133 -18.50 16.02 -24.57
C TYR A 133 -19.95 15.76 -25.01
N PRO A 134 -20.23 14.74 -25.86
CA PRO A 134 -21.58 14.46 -26.33
C PRO A 134 -22.51 13.95 -25.22
N GLY A 135 -23.81 14.17 -25.39
CA GLY A 135 -24.83 13.67 -24.49
C GLY A 135 -25.50 14.74 -23.62
N VAL A 136 -26.52 14.31 -22.90
CA VAL A 136 -27.31 15.14 -21.99
C VAL A 136 -27.54 14.31 -20.73
N ALA A 137 -27.23 14.89 -19.58
CA ALA A 137 -27.46 14.22 -18.30
C ALA A 137 -28.95 13.89 -18.14
N LYS A 138 -29.23 12.62 -17.85
CA LYS A 138 -30.55 12.13 -17.46
C LYS A 138 -30.35 11.05 -16.41
N ASP A 139 -30.91 11.26 -15.23
CA ASP A 139 -30.71 10.40 -14.07
C ASP A 139 -29.23 10.19 -13.68
N LEU A 140 -28.34 11.12 -14.06
CA LEU A 140 -26.90 10.98 -13.85
C LEU A 140 -26.45 11.48 -12.46
N TYR A 141 -25.46 10.80 -11.87
CA TYR A 141 -24.76 11.24 -10.67
C TYR A 141 -23.30 11.56 -10.97
N ALA A 142 -22.70 12.40 -10.15
CA ALA A 142 -21.27 12.70 -10.22
C ALA A 142 -20.41 11.48 -9.86
N VAL A 143 -19.18 11.49 -10.36
CA VAL A 143 -18.11 10.57 -9.95
C VAL A 143 -17.14 11.34 -9.07
N MET A 144 -16.64 10.72 -8.01
CA MET A 144 -15.67 11.38 -7.13
C MET A 144 -14.23 11.07 -7.53
N HIS A 145 -13.33 12.05 -7.40
CA HIS A 145 -11.88 11.89 -7.61
C HIS A 145 -11.11 12.87 -6.71
N GLN A 146 -9.98 12.46 -6.12
CA GLN A 146 -9.18 13.29 -5.21
C GLN A 146 -7.72 12.84 -5.16
N ARG A 147 -6.78 13.78 -5.27
CA ARG A 147 -5.38 13.52 -4.85
C ARG A 147 -5.03 14.05 -3.47
N MET A 148 -5.96 14.77 -2.84
CA MET A 148 -5.83 15.36 -1.51
C MET A 148 -7.14 15.20 -0.74
N ALA A 149 -7.05 14.67 0.48
CA ALA A 149 -8.22 14.42 1.35
C ALA A 149 -8.22 15.23 2.65
N PHE A 150 -7.06 15.67 3.14
CA PHE A 150 -6.93 16.20 4.49
C PHE A 150 -6.05 17.45 4.54
N PHE A 151 -6.40 18.38 5.42
CA PHE A 151 -5.59 19.53 5.78
C PHE A 151 -5.81 19.90 7.24
N THR A 152 -4.76 19.84 8.05
CA THR A 152 -4.77 20.37 9.42
C THR A 152 -4.34 21.83 9.40
N ALA A 153 -5.27 22.73 9.70
CA ALA A 153 -4.97 24.15 9.82
C ALA A 153 -4.11 24.45 11.05
N LYS A 154 -3.39 25.58 11.06
CA LYS A 154 -2.61 26.06 12.22
C LYS A 154 -3.42 26.20 13.51
N SER A 155 -4.73 26.38 13.40
CA SER A 155 -5.65 26.39 14.55
C SER A 155 -5.88 25.01 15.18
N GLY A 156 -5.33 23.94 14.60
CA GLY A 156 -5.54 22.55 15.00
C GLY A 156 -6.83 21.94 14.47
N ARG A 157 -7.58 22.63 13.61
CA ARG A 157 -8.79 22.10 12.95
C ARG A 157 -8.43 21.17 11.79
N LEU A 158 -9.10 20.04 11.69
CA LEU A 158 -8.94 19.11 10.57
C LEU A 158 -10.03 19.35 9.53
N LEU A 159 -9.63 19.76 8.32
CA LEU A 159 -10.49 19.78 7.15
C LEU A 159 -10.35 18.45 6.40
N THR A 160 -11.47 17.94 5.91
CA THR A 160 -11.49 16.85 4.94
C THR A 160 -12.19 17.28 3.66
N LEU A 161 -11.70 16.81 2.52
CA LEU A 161 -12.06 17.31 1.19
C LEU A 161 -12.37 16.18 0.23
N ALA A 162 -13.16 16.53 -0.79
CA ALA A 162 -13.47 15.65 -1.90
C ALA A 162 -13.80 16.46 -3.16
N TYR A 163 -13.81 15.85 -4.34
CA TYR A 163 -14.18 16.54 -5.58
C TYR A 163 -15.19 15.73 -6.38
N TYR A 164 -16.21 16.42 -6.88
CA TYR A 164 -17.24 15.88 -7.74
C TYR A 164 -16.93 16.23 -9.20
N GLY A 165 -16.56 15.20 -9.97
CA GLY A 165 -16.39 15.25 -11.41
C GLY A 165 -17.65 14.81 -12.17
N ILE A 166 -17.63 15.00 -13.48
CA ILE A 166 -18.72 14.60 -14.37
C ILE A 166 -18.15 13.61 -15.39
N ALA A 167 -18.71 12.40 -15.41
CA ALA A 167 -18.51 11.43 -16.47
C ALA A 167 -19.87 11.15 -17.11
N MET A 168 -20.06 11.58 -18.36
CA MET A 168 -21.31 11.36 -19.12
C MET A 168 -21.50 9.90 -19.54
N ASP A 169 -20.41 9.14 -19.67
CA ASP A 169 -20.39 7.70 -19.89
C ASP A 169 -19.07 7.12 -19.33
N MET A 170 -18.87 5.81 -19.49
CA MET A 170 -17.70 5.09 -18.94
C MET A 170 -16.34 5.50 -19.50
N LYS A 171 -16.29 6.21 -20.65
CA LYS A 171 -15.07 6.71 -21.29
C LYS A 171 -14.81 8.17 -20.98
N ASP A 172 -15.81 8.90 -20.50
CA ASP A 172 -15.66 10.29 -20.09
C ASP A 172 -14.79 10.41 -18.82
N SER A 173 -13.95 11.43 -18.78
CA SER A 173 -13.03 11.66 -17.68
C SER A 173 -13.64 12.63 -16.66
N PRO A 174 -13.76 12.25 -15.38
CA PRO A 174 -14.29 13.14 -14.35
C PRO A 174 -13.28 14.22 -13.90
N ASN A 175 -12.02 14.15 -14.33
CA ASN A 175 -10.92 15.03 -13.95
C ASN A 175 -10.32 15.76 -15.18
N ASP A 176 -11.17 16.18 -16.09
CA ASP A 176 -10.81 16.96 -17.29
C ASP A 176 -10.86 18.49 -17.06
N GLY A 177 -11.04 18.92 -15.80
CA GLY A 177 -11.18 20.33 -15.43
C GLY A 177 -12.56 20.91 -15.73
N LYS A 178 -13.53 20.08 -16.11
CA LYS A 178 -14.90 20.49 -16.47
C LYS A 178 -15.98 19.84 -15.59
N GLY A 179 -15.62 19.45 -14.36
CA GLY A 179 -16.56 18.88 -13.40
C GLY A 179 -17.37 19.93 -12.63
N ILE A 180 -17.79 19.57 -11.42
CA ILE A 180 -18.68 20.39 -10.57
C ILE A 180 -17.86 21.28 -9.63
N GLY A 181 -16.97 20.66 -8.87
CA GLY A 181 -16.17 21.35 -7.86
C GLY A 181 -15.72 20.50 -6.70
N ARG A 182 -14.81 21.10 -5.92
CA ARG A 182 -14.27 20.55 -4.69
C ARG A 182 -15.12 20.98 -3.50
N VAL A 183 -15.41 20.02 -2.64
CA VAL A 183 -16.11 20.18 -1.37
C VAL A 183 -15.18 19.97 -0.18
N VAL A 184 -15.57 20.55 0.95
CA VAL A 184 -14.86 20.51 2.22
C VAL A 184 -15.87 20.39 3.36
N ARG A 185 -15.48 19.72 4.43
CA ARG A 185 -16.13 19.78 5.74
C ARG A 185 -15.10 19.62 6.84
N GLU A 186 -15.43 20.05 8.05
CA GLU A 186 -14.57 19.88 9.22
C GLU A 186 -14.83 18.55 9.91
N VAL A 187 -13.77 17.91 10.39
CA VAL A 187 -13.83 16.80 11.35
C VAL A 187 -13.67 17.38 12.75
N TYR A 188 -14.64 17.17 13.62
CA TYR A 188 -14.60 17.65 14.99
C TYR A 188 -13.93 16.64 15.92
N LYS A 189 -13.45 17.12 17.08
CA LYS A 189 -12.70 16.30 18.07
C LYS A 189 -13.49 15.11 18.62
N ASN A 190 -14.82 15.18 18.59
CA ASN A 190 -15.71 14.10 19.01
C ASN A 190 -15.95 13.07 17.89
N GLY A 191 -15.32 13.21 16.73
CA GLY A 191 -15.45 12.31 15.59
C GLY A 191 -16.59 12.64 14.64
N THR A 192 -17.47 13.60 14.96
CA THR A 192 -18.55 14.01 14.04
C THR A 192 -18.05 15.00 12.99
N TYR A 193 -18.83 15.20 11.94
CA TYR A 193 -18.45 16.08 10.83
C TYR A 193 -19.36 17.31 10.72
N GLY A 194 -18.77 18.48 10.46
CA GLY A 194 -19.49 19.70 10.11
C GLY A 194 -20.24 19.59 8.77
N PRO A 195 -21.08 20.57 8.41
CA PRO A 195 -21.79 20.55 7.12
C PRO A 195 -20.84 20.56 5.92
N ILE A 196 -21.31 20.05 4.78
CA ILE A 196 -20.56 20.04 3.51
C ILE A 196 -20.70 21.41 2.85
N TYR A 197 -19.57 21.96 2.40
CA TYR A 197 -19.51 23.19 1.61
C TYR A 197 -18.71 22.97 0.34
N PHE A 198 -19.04 23.65 -0.75
CA PHE A 198 -18.08 23.85 -1.84
C PHE A 198 -16.97 24.81 -1.37
N ILE A 199 -15.71 24.39 -1.53
CA ILE A 199 -14.56 25.29 -1.37
C ILE A 199 -14.17 25.94 -2.70
N ARG A 200 -14.47 25.26 -3.81
CA ARG A 200 -14.16 25.71 -5.17
C ARG A 200 -15.05 25.01 -6.19
N ASN A 201 -15.72 25.76 -7.06
CA ASN A 201 -16.41 25.20 -8.23
C ASN A 201 -15.54 25.34 -9.47
N ASN A 202 -15.64 24.39 -10.40
CA ASN A 202 -15.08 24.60 -11.75
C ASN A 202 -15.80 25.77 -12.43
N LYS A 203 -15.07 26.52 -13.26
CA LYS A 203 -15.56 27.71 -13.96
C LYS A 203 -16.83 27.46 -14.78
N ASN A 204 -16.93 26.28 -15.39
CA ASN A 204 -18.04 25.90 -16.26
C ASN A 204 -19.27 25.37 -15.50
N TRP A 205 -19.17 25.19 -14.17
CA TRP A 205 -20.30 24.79 -13.36
C TRP A 205 -21.16 26.00 -12.99
N ASN A 206 -22.45 25.95 -13.33
CA ASN A 206 -23.40 26.96 -12.87
C ASN A 206 -23.63 26.78 -11.36
N LYS A 207 -23.04 27.66 -10.54
CA LYS A 207 -23.13 27.65 -9.07
C LYS A 207 -24.57 27.70 -8.54
N LYS A 208 -25.55 28.18 -9.32
CA LYS A 208 -26.97 28.13 -8.93
C LYS A 208 -27.53 26.70 -8.88
N LEU A 209 -26.86 25.74 -9.52
CA LEU A 209 -27.19 24.31 -9.51
C LEU A 209 -26.51 23.56 -8.35
N SER A 210 -25.69 24.25 -7.54
CA SER A 210 -25.00 23.64 -6.39
C SER A 210 -25.99 23.34 -5.26
N THR A 211 -26.05 22.10 -4.79
CA THR A 211 -26.90 21.69 -3.67
C THR A 211 -26.28 21.98 -2.30
N TYR A 212 -24.95 22.11 -2.24
CA TYR A 212 -24.24 22.55 -1.05
C TYR A 212 -23.89 24.04 -1.12
N PRO A 213 -23.92 24.75 0.02
CA PRO A 213 -23.48 26.15 0.08
C PRO A 213 -21.97 26.29 -0.18
N PHE A 214 -21.53 27.50 -0.53
CA PHE A 214 -20.11 27.82 -0.64
C PHE A 214 -19.51 28.12 0.74
N TYR A 215 -18.25 27.76 1.00
CA TYR A 215 -17.66 27.81 2.35
C TYR A 215 -17.72 29.19 3.02
N THR A 216 -17.66 30.26 2.23
CA THR A 216 -17.74 31.65 2.73
C THR A 216 -19.08 31.99 3.38
N SER A 217 -20.15 31.23 3.08
CA SER A 217 -21.46 31.38 3.71
C SER A 217 -21.55 30.73 5.08
N SER A 218 -20.53 29.98 5.52
CA SER A 218 -20.48 29.45 6.89
C SER A 218 -20.46 30.58 7.92
N LYS A 219 -21.20 30.38 9.02
CA LYS A 219 -21.18 31.27 10.19
C LYS A 219 -19.95 31.04 11.07
N ASP A 220 -19.30 29.88 10.93
CA ASP A 220 -18.07 29.58 11.68
C ASP A 220 -16.87 30.30 11.04
N LYS A 221 -16.38 31.33 11.73
CA LYS A 221 -15.21 32.11 11.31
C LYS A 221 -13.91 31.31 11.32
N GLY A 222 -13.77 30.35 12.25
CA GLY A 222 -12.60 29.48 12.34
C GLY A 222 -12.51 28.51 11.17
N PHE A 223 -13.65 27.95 10.76
CA PHE A 223 -13.75 27.09 9.58
C PHE A 223 -13.39 27.84 8.29
N LYS A 224 -13.92 29.06 8.11
CA LYS A 224 -13.59 29.89 6.94
C LYS A 224 -12.10 30.21 6.87
N LYS A 225 -11.51 30.61 8.00
CA LYS A 225 -10.06 30.87 8.08
C LYS A 225 -9.23 29.63 7.77
N ALA A 226 -9.65 28.45 8.22
CA ALA A 226 -8.97 27.19 7.88
C ALA A 226 -9.05 26.90 6.37
N CYS A 227 -10.19 27.17 5.71
CA CYS A 227 -10.33 27.03 4.27
C CYS A 227 -9.46 28.03 3.49
N GLU A 228 -9.40 29.29 3.94
CA GLU A 228 -8.54 30.32 3.36
C GLU A 228 -7.05 29.96 3.52
N GLU A 229 -6.66 29.42 4.67
CA GLU A 229 -5.30 28.93 4.93
C GLU A 229 -4.91 27.79 3.96
N LEU A 230 -5.83 26.85 3.73
CA LEU A 230 -5.65 25.79 2.73
C LEU A 230 -5.48 26.38 1.32
N LEU A 231 -6.37 27.28 0.89
CA LEU A 231 -6.33 27.90 -0.44
C LEU A 231 -5.08 28.75 -0.67
N ALA A 232 -4.46 29.26 0.40
CA ALA A 232 -3.22 30.02 0.33
C ALA A 232 -1.96 29.15 0.27
N ASN A 233 -2.06 27.82 0.44
CA ASN A 233 -0.92 26.91 0.46
C ASN A 233 -0.62 26.34 -0.94
N PRO A 234 0.49 26.73 -1.61
CA PRO A 234 0.81 26.31 -2.97
C PRO A 234 0.99 24.80 -3.12
N LEU A 235 1.60 24.13 -2.13
CA LEU A 235 1.80 22.68 -2.12
C LEU A 235 0.48 21.93 -2.04
N MET A 236 -0.51 22.48 -1.31
CA MET A 236 -1.86 21.91 -1.28
C MET A 236 -2.59 22.14 -2.60
N MET A 237 -2.50 23.35 -3.16
CA MET A 237 -3.11 23.67 -4.46
C MET A 237 -2.51 22.82 -5.57
N GLN A 238 -1.22 22.52 -5.55
CA GLN A 238 -0.59 21.66 -6.55
C GLN A 238 -1.21 20.25 -6.61
N GLN A 239 -1.77 19.74 -5.50
CA GLN A 239 -2.48 18.46 -5.48
C GLN A 239 -3.84 18.52 -6.18
N TRP A 240 -4.35 19.70 -6.55
CA TRP A 240 -5.66 19.88 -7.17
C TRP A 240 -5.61 20.01 -8.70
N VAL A 241 -4.42 20.05 -9.29
CA VAL A 241 -4.21 20.36 -10.73
C VAL A 241 -5.00 19.46 -11.68
N GLU A 242 -5.19 18.18 -11.32
CA GLU A 242 -5.91 17.24 -12.18
C GLU A 242 -7.41 17.62 -12.30
N GLU A 243 -8.03 18.05 -11.21
CA GLU A 243 -9.48 18.32 -11.18
C GLU A 243 -9.85 19.79 -11.37
N ALA A 244 -8.90 20.69 -11.09
CA ALA A 244 -9.08 22.12 -11.23
C ALA A 244 -9.23 22.55 -12.69
N ASP A 245 -9.74 23.77 -12.88
CA ASP A 245 -9.75 24.41 -14.20
C ASP A 245 -8.30 24.52 -14.71
N ARG A 246 -8.09 24.35 -16.03
CA ARG A 246 -6.72 24.30 -16.60
C ARG A 246 -5.95 25.62 -16.41
N ASP A 247 -6.66 26.74 -16.32
CA ASP A 247 -6.14 28.09 -16.09
C ASP A 247 -6.25 28.54 -14.62
N ASP A 248 -6.58 27.64 -13.68
CA ASP A 248 -6.87 27.98 -12.29
C ASP A 248 -5.71 28.73 -11.61
N PRO A 249 -5.86 30.01 -11.22
CA PRO A 249 -4.76 30.84 -10.75
C PRO A 249 -4.11 30.35 -9.45
N LEU A 250 -4.77 29.50 -8.66
CA LEU A 250 -4.21 28.98 -7.40
C LEU A 250 -3.20 27.84 -7.63
N ILE A 251 -3.25 27.18 -8.79
CA ILE A 251 -2.36 26.06 -9.10
C ILE A 251 -0.99 26.59 -9.56
N PRO A 252 0.13 26.28 -8.87
CA PRO A 252 1.43 26.83 -9.26
C PRO A 252 1.94 26.30 -10.61
N LEU A 253 2.01 24.98 -10.76
CA LEU A 253 2.42 24.29 -11.98
C LEU A 253 1.19 23.78 -12.74
N LYS A 254 0.84 24.44 -13.84
CA LYS A 254 -0.39 24.20 -14.61
C LYS A 254 -0.39 22.89 -15.40
N LYS A 255 0.79 22.39 -15.77
CA LYS A 255 0.89 21.14 -16.51
C LYS A 255 0.34 20.01 -15.65
N GLU A 256 -0.47 19.14 -16.25
CA GLU A 256 -1.30 18.14 -15.57
C GLU A 256 -0.50 16.92 -15.07
N TYR A 257 0.57 17.17 -14.34
CA TYR A 257 1.31 16.14 -13.62
C TYR A 257 0.44 15.55 -12.51
N LYS A 258 0.52 14.23 -12.33
CA LYS A 258 -0.50 13.48 -11.59
C LYS A 258 -0.05 13.07 -10.20
N ALA A 259 -0.97 13.15 -9.24
CA ALA A 259 -0.84 12.65 -7.88
C ALA A 259 0.37 13.22 -7.10
N PHE A 260 0.51 14.54 -7.11
CA PHE A 260 1.57 15.25 -6.39
C PHE A 260 1.72 14.78 -4.93
N SER A 261 2.95 14.49 -4.51
CA SER A 261 3.41 14.36 -3.13
C SER A 261 4.70 15.16 -2.97
N TYR A 262 5.08 15.44 -1.73
CA TYR A 262 6.32 16.15 -1.45
C TYR A 262 6.85 15.83 -0.06
N TYR A 263 8.09 16.22 0.17
CA TYR A 263 8.70 16.34 1.49
C TYR A 263 9.73 17.47 1.50
N HIS A 264 10.09 17.95 2.69
CA HIS A 264 11.16 18.95 2.85
C HIS A 264 12.52 18.30 3.12
N LEU A 265 13.54 18.79 2.41
CA LEU A 265 14.95 18.50 2.65
C LEU A 265 15.47 19.26 3.89
N PRO A 266 16.64 18.88 4.45
CA PRO A 266 17.21 19.58 5.61
C PRO A 266 17.53 21.06 5.35
N ASN A 267 17.78 21.42 4.08
CA ASN A 267 18.02 22.80 3.64
C ASN A 267 16.73 23.62 3.44
N GLY A 268 15.55 23.04 3.73
CA GLY A 268 14.24 23.68 3.57
C GLY A 268 13.67 23.65 2.16
N LYS A 269 14.40 23.15 1.16
CA LYS A 269 13.86 22.95 -0.18
C LYS A 269 12.85 21.82 -0.20
N VAL A 270 11.89 21.90 -1.12
CA VAL A 270 10.83 20.90 -1.30
C VAL A 270 11.15 20.02 -2.49
N ILE A 271 11.11 18.71 -2.30
CA ILE A 271 11.10 17.74 -3.39
C ILE A 271 9.66 17.41 -3.76
N GLY A 272 9.31 17.63 -5.02
CA GLY A 272 8.04 17.22 -5.61
C GLY A 272 8.14 15.85 -6.27
N LEU A 273 7.08 15.06 -6.14
CA LEU A 273 6.95 13.71 -6.69
C LEU A 273 5.57 13.54 -7.33
N TRP A 274 5.53 12.99 -8.54
CA TRP A 274 4.30 12.66 -9.27
C TRP A 274 4.40 11.24 -9.84
N LYS A 275 3.31 10.74 -10.44
CA LYS A 275 3.31 9.47 -11.18
C LYS A 275 4.49 9.38 -12.17
N HIS A 276 4.93 8.15 -12.47
CA HIS A 276 6.12 7.84 -13.26
C HIS A 276 7.45 8.26 -12.60
N ALA A 277 7.44 8.43 -11.27
CA ALA A 277 8.52 9.06 -10.52
C ALA A 277 9.00 10.37 -11.15
N LEU A 278 8.07 11.16 -11.72
CA LEU A 278 8.41 12.52 -12.13
C LEU A 278 8.73 13.33 -10.88
N THR A 279 9.74 14.19 -10.98
CA THR A 279 10.24 14.95 -9.84
C THR A 279 10.75 16.32 -10.27
N SER A 280 10.70 17.26 -9.34
CA SER A 280 11.28 18.60 -9.43
C SER A 280 11.55 19.11 -8.01
N GLU A 281 12.30 20.20 -7.90
CA GLU A 281 12.62 20.86 -6.64
C GLU A 281 12.00 22.26 -6.59
N SER A 282 11.64 22.71 -5.40
CA SER A 282 11.19 24.08 -5.15
C SER A 282 11.94 24.69 -3.96
N ALA A 283 12.42 25.92 -4.14
CA ALA A 283 13.08 26.69 -3.09
C ALA A 283 12.14 27.69 -2.37
N ASP A 284 10.86 27.71 -2.74
CA ASP A 284 9.90 28.73 -2.32
C ASP A 284 8.52 28.17 -1.92
N GLU A 285 8.52 26.99 -1.29
CA GLU A 285 7.32 26.30 -0.78
C GLU A 285 6.32 25.97 -1.89
N GLY A 286 6.81 25.54 -3.05
CA GLY A 286 6.02 25.07 -4.18
C GLY A 286 5.38 26.18 -5.03
N LYS A 287 5.77 27.45 -4.86
CA LYS A 287 5.28 28.55 -5.71
C LYS A 287 5.88 28.49 -7.10
N THR A 288 7.16 28.13 -7.19
CA THR A 288 7.87 27.85 -8.43
C THR A 288 8.63 26.54 -8.32
N TRP A 289 8.92 25.94 -9.48
CA TRP A 289 9.64 24.67 -9.61
C TRP A 289 10.86 24.91 -10.49
N GLU A 290 12.01 24.41 -10.06
CA GLU A 290 13.31 24.69 -10.69
C GLU A 290 13.34 24.24 -12.16
N TYR A 291 12.68 23.13 -12.46
CA TYR A 291 12.50 22.62 -13.82
C TYR A 291 11.15 21.93 -13.99
N ASN A 292 10.72 21.78 -15.25
CA ASN A 292 9.57 20.95 -15.57
C ASN A 292 9.81 19.51 -15.07
N PRO A 293 8.91 18.90 -14.27
CA PRO A 293 9.12 17.57 -13.74
C PRO A 293 9.56 16.54 -14.78
N LEU A 294 10.67 15.86 -14.47
CA LEU A 294 11.30 14.80 -15.27
C LEU A 294 11.36 13.51 -14.46
N ARG A 295 11.52 12.35 -15.13
CA ARG A 295 11.65 11.06 -14.42
C ARG A 295 12.91 11.06 -13.56
N ALA A 296 12.76 10.70 -12.30
CA ALA A 296 13.88 10.52 -11.37
C ALA A 296 14.82 9.42 -11.90
N PRO A 297 16.12 9.70 -12.11
CA PRO A 297 17.06 8.72 -12.62
C PRO A 297 17.10 7.43 -11.77
N GLY A 298 17.16 6.28 -12.42
CA GLY A 298 17.23 4.96 -11.78
C GLY A 298 15.91 4.43 -11.19
N PHE A 299 14.92 5.30 -10.91
CA PHE A 299 13.63 4.83 -10.42
C PHE A 299 12.85 4.12 -11.53
N ILE A 300 12.50 2.86 -11.30
CA ILE A 300 11.53 2.12 -12.11
C ILE A 300 10.15 2.37 -11.52
N ASN A 301 9.34 3.21 -12.15
CA ASN A 301 7.97 3.47 -11.70
C ASN A 301 7.08 3.89 -12.88
N SER A 302 5.80 3.54 -12.77
CA SER A 302 4.81 3.79 -13.79
C SER A 302 3.57 4.52 -13.24
N ASN A 303 2.38 4.09 -13.63
CA ASN A 303 1.13 4.82 -13.44
C ASN A 303 0.48 4.72 -12.04
N ALA A 304 1.03 3.91 -11.13
CA ALA A 304 0.38 3.53 -9.87
C ALA A 304 0.76 4.39 -8.65
N LYS A 305 1.28 5.61 -8.91
CA LYS A 305 1.85 6.56 -7.94
C LYS A 305 3.22 6.15 -7.38
N ILE A 306 3.85 7.13 -6.77
CA ILE A 306 5.00 7.04 -5.86
C ILE A 306 4.67 7.96 -4.68
N TRP A 307 5.05 7.55 -3.49
CA TRP A 307 4.96 8.34 -2.27
C TRP A 307 6.38 8.58 -1.75
N GLY A 308 6.66 9.79 -1.27
CA GLY A 308 7.92 10.11 -0.59
C GLY A 308 7.63 10.84 0.71
N GLN A 309 8.42 10.56 1.75
CA GLN A 309 8.34 11.26 3.03
C GLN A 309 9.69 11.28 3.76
N LYS A 310 9.81 12.23 4.69
CA LYS A 310 10.80 12.14 5.77
C LYS A 310 10.36 11.10 6.80
N THR A 311 11.33 10.37 7.36
CA THR A 311 11.11 9.35 8.40
C THR A 311 11.46 9.89 9.79
N SER A 312 10.94 9.25 10.84
CA SER A 312 11.11 9.71 12.23
C SER A 312 12.55 9.67 12.73
N ASP A 313 13.41 8.85 12.11
CA ASP A 313 14.86 8.81 12.34
C ASP A 313 15.65 9.88 11.56
N GLY A 314 14.94 10.83 10.92
CA GLY A 314 15.55 11.97 10.22
C GLY A 314 16.00 11.68 8.79
N LYS A 315 15.80 10.45 8.30
CA LYS A 315 16.08 10.03 6.92
C LYS A 315 14.85 10.21 6.02
N TYR A 316 14.87 9.58 4.86
CA TYR A 316 13.82 9.67 3.85
C TYR A 316 13.49 8.30 3.27
N ALA A 317 12.24 8.12 2.87
CA ALA A 317 11.77 6.92 2.20
C ALA A 317 10.86 7.26 1.01
N THR A 318 10.95 6.47 -0.05
CA THR A 318 9.96 6.43 -1.12
C THR A 318 9.31 5.07 -1.18
N VAL A 319 7.99 5.02 -1.33
CA VAL A 319 7.21 3.79 -1.47
C VAL A 319 6.46 3.82 -2.79
N TYR A 320 6.61 2.77 -3.59
CA TYR A 320 6.09 2.71 -4.96
C TYR A 320 6.01 1.27 -5.48
N ASN A 321 5.39 1.11 -6.65
CA ASN A 321 5.54 -0.12 -7.43
C ASN A 321 6.81 0.00 -8.29
N PRO A 322 7.87 -0.80 -8.03
CA PRO A 322 9.13 -0.74 -8.76
C PRO A 322 9.06 -1.47 -10.11
N SER A 323 8.00 -1.20 -10.88
CA SER A 323 7.57 -1.99 -12.04
C SER A 323 6.67 -1.17 -12.97
N GLU A 324 6.50 -1.66 -14.20
CA GLU A 324 5.42 -1.21 -15.10
C GLU A 324 4.07 -1.85 -14.73
N PHE A 325 4.10 -2.97 -14.01
CA PHE A 325 2.94 -3.56 -13.34
C PHE A 325 2.71 -2.93 -11.96
N ARG A 326 1.53 -3.14 -11.38
CA ARG A 326 1.19 -2.58 -10.06
C ARG A 326 1.54 -3.53 -8.90
N TRP A 327 2.65 -4.26 -9.05
CA TRP A 327 3.25 -5.11 -8.02
C TRP A 327 4.77 -5.18 -8.18
N PRO A 328 5.51 -5.53 -7.10
CA PRO A 328 5.09 -5.47 -5.70
C PRO A 328 4.84 -4.01 -5.25
N LEU A 329 4.50 -3.80 -3.98
CA LEU A 329 4.74 -2.53 -3.31
C LEU A 329 6.08 -2.60 -2.56
N ALA A 330 6.97 -1.64 -2.81
CA ALA A 330 8.34 -1.63 -2.27
C ALA A 330 8.71 -0.27 -1.67
N VAL A 331 9.72 -0.27 -0.79
CA VAL A 331 10.30 0.91 -0.15
C VAL A 331 11.78 1.04 -0.51
N SER A 332 12.21 2.26 -0.80
CA SER A 332 13.61 2.65 -0.92
C SER A 332 13.91 3.75 0.10
N THR A 333 15.10 3.72 0.69
CA THR A 333 15.55 4.67 1.72
C THR A 333 16.71 5.53 1.25
N SER A 334 16.80 6.73 1.82
CA SER A 334 17.80 7.74 1.53
C SER A 334 18.19 8.46 2.82
N ALA A 335 19.48 8.70 3.02
CA ALA A 335 19.98 9.46 4.16
C ALA A 335 19.78 10.98 3.99
N ASP A 336 19.79 11.48 2.75
CA ASP A 336 19.80 12.90 2.41
C ASP A 336 18.51 13.38 1.73
N GLY A 337 17.63 12.45 1.33
CA GLY A 337 16.40 12.76 0.59
C GLY A 337 16.62 12.93 -0.91
N LEU A 338 17.81 12.61 -1.43
CA LEU A 338 18.14 12.69 -2.85
C LEU A 338 18.66 11.35 -3.39
N ASN A 339 19.56 10.70 -2.67
CA ASN A 339 20.21 9.46 -3.10
C ASN A 339 19.56 8.26 -2.40
N TYR A 340 18.70 7.54 -3.14
CA TYR A 340 18.05 6.32 -2.67
C TYR A 340 18.90 5.11 -3.01
N THR A 341 19.15 4.21 -2.06
CA THR A 341 20.24 3.22 -2.17
C THR A 341 19.82 1.76 -2.05
N ASP A 342 18.61 1.49 -1.55
CA ASP A 342 18.07 0.14 -1.37
C ASP A 342 16.67 0.02 -1.99
N LEU A 343 16.18 -1.22 -2.09
CA LEU A 343 14.82 -1.52 -2.54
C LEU A 343 14.32 -2.78 -1.82
N LEU A 344 13.37 -2.60 -0.91
CA LEU A 344 12.86 -3.64 -0.01
C LEU A 344 11.35 -3.83 -0.18
N LEU A 345 10.85 -5.03 0.08
CA LEU A 345 9.44 -5.36 -0.06
C LEU A 345 8.62 -4.80 1.11
N VAL A 346 7.51 -4.12 0.77
CA VAL A 346 6.44 -3.74 1.72
C VAL A 346 5.31 -4.76 1.61
N ASN A 347 4.77 -4.96 0.40
CA ASN A 347 3.74 -5.97 0.13
C ASN A 347 4.03 -6.69 -1.18
N GLY A 348 4.12 -8.02 -1.11
CA GLY A 348 4.34 -8.90 -2.27
C GLY A 348 3.18 -9.84 -2.56
N GLU A 349 2.05 -9.68 -1.89
CA GLU A 349 0.85 -10.48 -2.11
C GLU A 349 -0.12 -9.74 -3.03
N ILE A 350 -0.81 -10.50 -3.87
CA ILE A 350 -1.93 -10.02 -4.69
C ILE A 350 -3.14 -10.87 -4.35
N SER A 351 -4.14 -10.27 -3.71
CA SER A 351 -5.45 -10.90 -3.52
C SER A 351 -6.09 -11.15 -4.88
N SER A 352 -6.91 -12.19 -5.02
CA SER A 352 -7.68 -12.36 -6.26
C SER A 352 -8.66 -11.18 -6.41
N MET A 353 -8.77 -10.59 -7.61
CA MET A 353 -9.79 -9.58 -7.89
C MET A 353 -11.13 -10.30 -7.98
N ARG A 354 -12.00 -10.12 -6.97
CA ARG A 354 -13.23 -10.90 -6.84
C ARG A 354 -14.32 -10.36 -7.76
N TYR A 355 -14.34 -9.05 -7.99
CA TYR A 355 -15.35 -8.39 -8.80
C TYR A 355 -14.70 -7.67 -9.99
N GLY A 356 -15.17 -7.96 -11.21
CA GLY A 356 -14.75 -7.27 -12.42
C GLY A 356 -15.25 -5.82 -12.44
N GLY A 357 -14.61 -4.96 -13.23
CA GLY A 357 -15.06 -3.57 -13.35
C GLY A 357 -14.14 -2.68 -14.17
N ASN A 358 -14.73 -1.63 -14.75
CA ASN A 358 -14.04 -0.67 -15.62
C ASN A 358 -12.74 -0.15 -14.98
N TYR A 359 -11.63 -0.26 -15.71
CA TYR A 359 -10.28 0.13 -15.30
C TYR A 359 -9.80 -0.41 -13.94
N LYS A 360 -10.40 -1.47 -13.40
CA LYS A 360 -9.79 -2.23 -12.29
C LYS A 360 -8.59 -2.98 -12.84
N SER A 361 -7.53 -3.01 -12.06
CA SER A 361 -6.24 -3.57 -12.47
C SER A 361 -5.57 -4.20 -11.27
N TYR A 362 -4.84 -5.29 -11.44
CA TYR A 362 -4.33 -6.08 -10.33
C TYR A 362 -3.23 -5.42 -9.50
N GLY A 363 -3.11 -5.83 -8.23
CA GLY A 363 -1.98 -5.55 -7.34
C GLY A 363 -2.19 -4.41 -6.32
N PRO A 364 -1.28 -4.30 -5.33
CA PRO A 364 -1.27 -3.22 -4.35
C PRO A 364 -0.81 -1.92 -4.99
N GLN A 365 -1.62 -0.87 -4.91
CA GLN A 365 -1.44 0.30 -5.77
C GLN A 365 -2.00 1.59 -5.16
N TYR A 366 -1.59 2.72 -5.74
CA TYR A 366 -2.01 4.06 -5.33
C TYR A 366 -1.59 4.41 -3.90
N ILE A 367 -0.38 3.98 -3.55
CA ILE A 367 0.25 4.24 -2.27
C ILE A 367 0.23 5.72 -1.88
N ARG A 368 -0.10 5.98 -0.62
CA ARG A 368 -0.03 7.29 0.02
C ARG A 368 0.29 7.12 1.50
N GLY A 369 1.04 8.06 2.08
CA GLY A 369 1.21 8.17 3.53
C GLY A 369 0.48 9.38 4.10
N ILE A 370 0.93 9.83 5.27
CA ILE A 370 0.45 11.04 5.91
C ILE A 370 1.32 12.21 5.44
N ILE A 371 0.69 13.21 4.82
CA ILE A 371 1.37 14.43 4.37
C ILE A 371 1.87 15.22 5.58
N GLU A 372 3.03 15.86 5.44
CA GLU A 372 3.56 16.77 6.46
C GLU A 372 2.51 17.79 6.91
N GLY A 373 2.38 17.98 8.23
CA GLY A 373 1.34 18.82 8.83
C GLY A 373 0.02 18.10 9.11
N ASN A 374 -0.27 16.97 8.48
CA ASN A 374 -1.47 16.15 8.76
C ASN A 374 -1.25 15.11 9.89
N GLY A 375 -0.28 15.40 10.76
CA GLY A 375 0.01 14.72 12.03
C GLY A 375 0.96 13.54 11.94
N ASN A 376 1.45 13.12 13.12
CA ASN A 376 2.41 12.03 13.27
C ASN A 376 1.84 10.99 14.23
N PRO A 377 1.60 9.75 13.77
CA PRO A 377 1.24 8.65 14.65
C PRO A 377 2.31 8.37 15.72
N PRO A 378 1.93 7.83 16.89
CA PRO A 378 2.89 7.42 17.91
C PRO A 378 3.75 6.24 17.41
N GLY A 379 4.94 6.10 17.97
CA GLY A 379 5.85 4.98 17.70
C GLY A 379 6.90 5.23 16.60
N GLY A 380 6.73 6.29 15.78
CA GLY A 380 7.73 6.68 14.77
C GLY A 380 7.71 5.85 13.48
N ASP A 381 6.89 4.80 13.42
CA ASP A 381 6.71 3.96 12.23
C ASP A 381 6.09 4.77 11.08
N MET A 382 6.40 4.38 9.83
CA MET A 382 5.65 4.91 8.68
C MET A 382 4.31 4.20 8.56
N TRP A 383 3.26 4.99 8.36
CA TRP A 383 1.91 4.50 8.10
C TRP A 383 1.50 4.86 6.69
N LEU A 384 1.12 3.84 5.94
CA LEU A 384 0.87 3.91 4.51
C LEU A 384 -0.52 3.33 4.23
N THR A 385 -1.19 3.82 3.19
CA THR A 385 -2.41 3.22 2.67
C THR A 385 -2.34 3.05 1.16
N TYR A 386 -2.99 1.99 0.69
CA TYR A 386 -3.09 1.62 -0.71
C TYR A 386 -4.38 0.81 -0.91
N SER A 387 -4.79 0.66 -2.16
CA SER A 387 -5.84 -0.30 -2.50
C SER A 387 -5.22 -1.56 -3.08
N MET A 388 -5.87 -2.70 -2.91
CA MET A 388 -5.60 -3.92 -3.67
C MET A 388 -6.64 -4.04 -4.78
N ASN A 389 -6.19 -4.20 -6.02
CA ASN A 389 -7.05 -4.39 -7.21
C ASN A 389 -8.08 -3.28 -7.50
N LYS A 390 -7.97 -2.13 -6.83
CA LYS A 390 -9.05 -1.10 -6.74
C LYS A 390 -10.37 -1.67 -6.19
N GLU A 391 -10.28 -2.63 -5.28
CA GLU A 391 -11.40 -3.36 -4.70
C GLU A 391 -11.40 -3.30 -3.18
N ASP A 392 -10.24 -3.58 -2.58
CA ASP A 392 -10.05 -3.58 -1.13
C ASP A 392 -9.12 -2.45 -0.70
N ILE A 393 -9.30 -1.97 0.53
CA ILE A 393 -8.46 -0.92 1.12
C ILE A 393 -7.57 -1.52 2.19
N TRP A 394 -6.31 -1.11 2.17
CA TRP A 394 -5.24 -1.65 3.00
C TRP A 394 -4.43 -0.55 3.66
N VAL A 395 -3.80 -0.92 4.76
CA VAL A 395 -2.81 -0.13 5.48
C VAL A 395 -1.54 -0.96 5.68
N ALA A 396 -0.39 -0.32 5.53
CA ALA A 396 0.89 -0.90 5.94
C ALA A 396 1.52 -0.06 7.05
N LYS A 397 1.91 -0.74 8.12
CA LYS A 397 2.83 -0.23 9.15
C LYS A 397 4.24 -0.67 8.78
N VAL A 398 5.16 0.27 8.59
CA VAL A 398 6.56 -0.02 8.25
C VAL A 398 7.47 0.53 9.36
N PRO A 399 8.20 -0.34 10.09
CA PRO A 399 9.08 0.11 11.16
C PRO A 399 10.16 1.08 10.70
N VAL A 400 10.48 2.06 11.55
CA VAL A 400 11.58 3.00 11.35
C VAL A 400 12.56 2.88 12.54
N PRO A 401 13.88 2.68 12.32
CA PRO A 401 14.56 2.63 11.02
C PRO A 401 14.17 1.40 10.19
N VAL A 402 14.09 1.59 8.87
CA VAL A 402 13.82 0.50 7.92
C VAL A 402 15.07 -0.38 7.81
N THR A 403 14.91 -1.69 7.98
CA THR A 403 16.02 -2.66 7.96
C THR A 403 15.69 -3.88 7.11
N ALA A 404 16.67 -4.41 6.39
CA ALA A 404 16.51 -5.61 5.54
C ALA A 404 17.04 -6.90 6.19
N GLU A 405 18.03 -6.79 7.08
CA GLU A 405 18.81 -7.92 7.57
C GLU A 405 18.58 -8.18 9.06
N GLU A 406 18.52 -9.46 9.41
CA GLU A 406 18.56 -9.94 10.78
C GLU A 406 19.95 -10.51 11.05
N THR A 407 20.55 -10.12 12.18
CA THR A 407 21.88 -10.60 12.60
C THR A 407 21.82 -11.41 13.87
N ALA A 408 20.74 -11.27 14.65
CA ALA A 408 20.53 -12.01 15.87
C ALA A 408 20.05 -13.43 15.60
N VAL A 409 20.34 -14.33 16.54
CA VAL A 409 19.72 -15.64 16.59
C VAL A 409 18.27 -15.47 17.00
N VAL A 410 17.34 -16.07 16.24
CA VAL A 410 15.92 -16.08 16.61
C VAL A 410 15.73 -17.11 17.72
N ASN A 411 15.20 -16.67 18.86
CA ASN A 411 14.81 -17.50 19.99
C ASN A 411 13.55 -16.92 20.63
N GLU A 412 12.43 -17.09 19.95
CA GLU A 412 11.17 -16.45 20.27
C GLU A 412 10.19 -17.51 20.77
N THR A 413 9.76 -17.40 22.02
CA THR A 413 8.60 -18.11 22.56
C THR A 413 7.59 -17.03 22.89
N PHE A 414 6.47 -16.95 22.16
CA PHE A 414 5.58 -15.78 22.24
C PHE A 414 5.08 -15.54 23.66
N SER A 415 4.77 -16.60 24.42
CA SER A 415 4.36 -16.51 25.83
C SER A 415 5.41 -15.94 26.79
N GLN A 416 6.69 -15.91 26.39
CA GLN A 416 7.80 -15.39 27.18
C GLN A 416 8.27 -14.00 26.71
N MET A 417 7.76 -13.52 25.57
CA MET A 417 8.11 -12.21 25.04
C MET A 417 7.36 -11.09 25.80
N PRO A 418 7.89 -9.85 25.83
CA PRO A 418 7.15 -8.72 26.37
C PRO A 418 5.86 -8.44 25.58
N ASP A 419 4.82 -7.96 26.25
CA ASP A 419 3.55 -7.58 25.62
C ASP A 419 3.76 -6.48 24.57
N GLY A 420 3.18 -6.67 23.39
CA GLY A 420 3.26 -5.72 22.27
C GLY A 420 4.60 -5.72 21.53
N LYS A 421 5.49 -6.67 21.83
CA LYS A 421 6.83 -6.83 21.21
C LYS A 421 6.98 -8.10 20.38
N GLU A 422 5.97 -8.96 20.41
CA GLU A 422 5.97 -10.27 19.78
C GLU A 422 6.17 -10.20 18.27
N LEU A 423 5.63 -9.16 17.63
CA LEU A 423 5.56 -9.02 16.18
C LEU A 423 6.48 -7.94 15.61
N ASP A 424 7.35 -7.33 16.43
CA ASP A 424 8.25 -6.23 16.01
C ASP A 424 9.20 -6.64 14.87
N LYS A 425 9.53 -7.93 14.77
CA LYS A 425 10.40 -8.50 13.74
C LYS A 425 9.69 -9.45 12.77
N TRP A 426 8.36 -9.55 12.87
CA TRP A 426 7.53 -10.39 12.02
C TRP A 426 6.86 -9.57 10.93
N ASN A 427 6.99 -10.03 9.70
CA ASN A 427 6.28 -9.50 8.55
C ASN A 427 4.92 -10.18 8.43
N LEU A 428 3.86 -9.38 8.36
CA LEU A 428 2.49 -9.86 8.36
C LEU A 428 1.76 -9.45 7.09
N PHE A 429 0.90 -10.34 6.63
CA PHE A 429 -0.15 -10.05 5.67
C PHE A 429 -1.45 -10.62 6.23
N SER A 430 -2.34 -9.70 6.60
CA SER A 430 -3.51 -9.96 7.45
C SER A 430 -4.80 -9.42 6.79
N PRO A 431 -5.38 -10.16 5.83
CA PRO A 431 -6.76 -9.95 5.38
C PRO A 431 -7.77 -9.94 6.53
N ILE A 432 -8.93 -9.29 6.34
CA ILE A 432 -9.98 -9.23 7.37
C ILE A 432 -10.55 -10.61 7.68
N TRP A 433 -10.66 -11.48 6.66
CA TRP A 433 -11.14 -12.85 6.78
C TRP A 433 -10.03 -13.89 6.90
N ALA A 434 -8.76 -13.45 6.90
CA ALA A 434 -7.61 -14.31 7.12
C ALA A 434 -6.57 -13.60 7.99
N ARG A 435 -6.86 -13.46 9.28
CA ARG A 435 -6.10 -12.57 10.19
C ARG A 435 -4.87 -13.22 10.78
N THR A 436 -3.81 -12.43 10.95
CA THR A 436 -2.64 -12.76 11.77
C THR A 436 -2.57 -11.85 12.99
N GLN A 437 -2.57 -12.40 14.20
CA GLN A 437 -2.50 -11.59 15.42
C GLN A 437 -1.97 -12.39 16.62
N ILE A 438 -1.55 -11.70 17.68
CA ILE A 438 -1.28 -12.35 18.95
C ILE A 438 -2.60 -12.62 19.68
N GLU A 439 -2.80 -13.87 20.10
CA GLU A 439 -3.93 -14.30 20.91
C GLU A 439 -3.45 -14.99 22.19
N LYS A 440 -4.36 -15.20 23.14
CA LYS A 440 -4.12 -16.02 24.33
C LYS A 440 -4.80 -17.37 24.18
N LEU A 441 -4.01 -18.45 24.12
CA LEU A 441 -4.47 -19.83 24.18
C LEU A 441 -4.11 -20.39 25.55
N ASN A 442 -5.12 -20.74 26.37
CA ASN A 442 -4.92 -21.22 27.75
C ASN A 442 -4.04 -20.30 28.62
N GLY A 443 -4.12 -18.98 28.40
CA GLY A 443 -3.33 -17.98 29.10
C GLY A 443 -1.96 -17.69 28.49
N GLU A 444 -1.50 -18.49 27.53
CA GLU A 444 -0.22 -18.30 26.83
C GLU A 444 -0.39 -17.52 25.52
N LYS A 445 0.55 -16.61 25.23
CA LYS A 445 0.54 -15.87 23.97
C LYS A 445 0.99 -16.75 22.81
N VAL A 446 0.24 -16.70 21.73
CA VAL A 446 0.50 -17.40 20.46
C VAL A 446 0.31 -16.46 19.29
N LEU A 447 1.04 -16.66 18.21
CA LEU A 447 0.72 -16.07 16.91
C LEU A 447 -0.36 -16.93 16.25
N ALA A 448 -1.58 -16.39 16.18
CA ALA A 448 -2.71 -17.04 15.53
C ALA A 448 -2.80 -16.63 14.07
N LEU A 449 -2.99 -17.62 13.20
CA LEU A 449 -3.34 -17.45 11.79
C LEU A 449 -4.74 -18.03 11.58
N HIS A 450 -5.72 -17.15 11.39
CA HIS A 450 -7.10 -17.49 11.07
C HIS A 450 -7.29 -17.39 9.56
N ASP A 451 -8.11 -18.25 8.97
CA ASP A 451 -8.44 -18.18 7.55
C ASP A 451 -9.83 -18.71 7.24
N SER A 452 -10.67 -17.84 6.70
CA SER A 452 -11.98 -18.17 6.13
C SER A 452 -12.15 -17.55 4.74
N ASP A 453 -11.08 -17.01 4.13
CA ASP A 453 -11.14 -16.28 2.86
C ASP A 453 -10.80 -17.21 1.67
N PRO A 454 -11.77 -17.55 0.79
CA PRO A 454 -11.47 -18.39 -0.38
C PRO A 454 -10.53 -17.72 -1.39
N PHE A 455 -10.33 -16.41 -1.28
CA PHE A 455 -9.61 -15.57 -2.25
C PHE A 455 -8.36 -14.94 -1.66
N ASP A 456 -8.08 -15.18 -0.38
CA ASP A 456 -6.91 -14.68 0.30
C ASP A 456 -6.29 -15.70 1.26
N TYR A 457 -5.29 -15.31 2.05
CA TYR A 457 -4.76 -16.12 3.15
C TYR A 457 -4.07 -15.26 4.21
N ALA A 458 -3.92 -15.81 5.41
CA ALA A 458 -3.05 -15.27 6.45
C ALA A 458 -1.61 -15.65 6.12
N LYS A 459 -0.67 -14.70 6.29
CA LYS A 459 0.77 -14.99 6.18
C LYS A 459 1.57 -14.26 7.26
N ALA A 460 2.45 -15.01 7.93
CA ALA A 460 3.45 -14.49 8.83
C ALA A 460 4.85 -14.96 8.42
N GLU A 461 5.81 -14.05 8.36
CA GLU A 461 7.16 -14.32 7.87
C GLU A 461 8.20 -13.69 8.81
N ARG A 462 9.25 -14.47 9.12
CA ARG A 462 10.36 -14.02 9.96
C ARG A 462 11.65 -14.07 9.14
N VAL A 463 12.27 -12.92 8.93
CA VAL A 463 13.65 -12.84 8.43
C VAL A 463 14.58 -13.39 9.50
N ILE A 464 15.54 -14.22 9.12
CA ILE A 464 16.54 -14.83 9.98
C ILE A 464 17.94 -14.52 9.44
N LYS A 465 18.96 -14.70 10.27
CA LYS A 465 20.34 -14.55 9.84
C LYS A 465 20.62 -15.52 8.67
N PRO A 466 21.24 -15.06 7.56
CA PRO A 466 21.58 -15.91 6.44
C PRO A 466 22.46 -17.10 6.86
N ALA A 467 22.10 -18.33 6.46
CA ALA A 467 22.90 -19.51 6.79
C ALA A 467 22.83 -20.64 5.77
N LYS A 468 23.95 -21.34 5.58
CA LYS A 468 24.04 -22.54 4.74
C LYS A 468 23.69 -23.82 5.49
N LYS A 469 23.96 -23.84 6.79
CA LYS A 469 23.56 -24.89 7.72
C LYS A 469 22.86 -24.22 8.89
N LEU A 470 21.69 -24.72 9.26
CA LEU A 470 21.01 -24.28 10.47
C LEU A 470 20.00 -25.33 10.94
N THR A 471 19.69 -25.29 12.23
CA THR A 471 18.49 -25.92 12.76
C THR A 471 17.41 -24.88 12.93
N VAL A 472 16.20 -25.16 12.44
CA VAL A 472 15.00 -24.36 12.71
C VAL A 472 14.03 -25.20 13.53
N GLU A 473 13.63 -24.69 14.68
CA GLU A 473 12.65 -25.32 15.56
C GLU A 473 11.43 -24.40 15.72
N PHE A 474 10.24 -24.93 15.56
CA PHE A 474 8.99 -24.20 15.80
C PHE A 474 7.92 -25.12 16.38
N THR A 475 6.96 -24.52 17.07
CA THR A 475 5.85 -25.24 17.71
C THR A 475 4.53 -24.75 17.16
N VAL A 476 3.69 -25.67 16.67
CA VAL A 476 2.40 -25.35 16.02
C VAL A 476 1.27 -26.21 16.59
N THR A 477 0.09 -25.62 16.76
CA THR A 477 -1.17 -26.31 17.06
C THR A 477 -2.20 -26.01 15.97
N PRO A 478 -2.51 -26.98 15.09
CA PRO A 478 -3.67 -26.91 14.20
C PRO A 478 -4.97 -27.08 15.01
N LYS A 479 -5.97 -26.20 14.83
CA LYS A 479 -7.25 -26.30 15.56
C LYS A 479 -8.24 -27.29 14.93
N GLN A 480 -8.02 -27.62 13.66
CA GLN A 480 -8.81 -28.53 12.83
C GLN A 480 -7.87 -29.41 12.01
N ASN A 481 -8.37 -30.50 11.44
CA ASN A 481 -7.61 -31.41 10.57
C ASN A 481 -8.41 -31.95 9.38
N ASN A 482 -9.53 -31.29 9.04
CA ASN A 482 -10.49 -31.70 8.02
C ASN A 482 -10.83 -30.57 7.01
N ASN A 483 -10.23 -29.39 7.15
CA ASN A 483 -10.35 -28.25 6.23
C ASN A 483 -9.15 -27.30 6.37
N GLY A 484 -8.92 -26.50 5.32
CA GLY A 484 -7.82 -25.55 5.24
C GLY A 484 -6.44 -26.20 5.19
N GLU A 485 -5.40 -25.37 5.13
CA GLU A 485 -4.02 -25.84 5.18
C GLU A 485 -3.10 -24.81 5.85
N LEU A 486 -1.92 -25.26 6.28
CA LEU A 486 -0.81 -24.40 6.68
C LEU A 486 0.46 -24.83 5.95
N GLN A 487 0.97 -23.97 5.08
CA GLN A 487 2.27 -24.11 4.43
C GLN A 487 3.35 -23.43 5.27
N ILE A 488 4.43 -24.16 5.54
CA ILE A 488 5.61 -23.65 6.24
C ILE A 488 6.81 -23.77 5.32
N GLU A 489 7.45 -22.65 4.98
CA GLU A 489 8.55 -22.60 4.03
C GLU A 489 9.83 -22.06 4.65
N LEU A 490 10.96 -22.62 4.22
CA LEU A 490 12.28 -22.05 4.43
C LEU A 490 12.75 -21.50 3.09
N GLN A 491 12.98 -20.20 3.06
CA GLN A 491 13.24 -19.46 1.82
C GLN A 491 14.61 -18.78 1.84
N ASP A 492 15.16 -18.50 0.65
CA ASP A 492 16.35 -17.64 0.48
C ASP A 492 16.01 -16.16 0.65
N ALA A 493 16.91 -15.23 0.31
CA ALA A 493 16.64 -13.78 0.38
C ALA A 493 15.66 -13.27 -0.71
N LYS A 494 15.44 -14.04 -1.79
CA LYS A 494 14.72 -13.65 -3.01
C LYS A 494 13.29 -14.18 -3.11
N GLY A 495 12.73 -14.74 -2.05
CA GLY A 495 11.40 -15.35 -2.08
C GLY A 495 11.38 -16.84 -2.35
N LEU A 496 12.50 -17.47 -2.73
CA LEU A 496 12.48 -18.83 -3.27
C LEU A 496 12.37 -19.87 -2.13
N PRO A 497 11.28 -20.65 -2.05
CA PRO A 497 11.17 -21.71 -1.07
C PRO A 497 12.05 -22.90 -1.43
N ALA A 498 13.02 -23.21 -0.57
CA ALA A 498 13.85 -24.41 -0.70
C ALA A 498 13.04 -25.68 -0.34
N LEU A 499 12.27 -25.59 0.74
CA LEU A 499 11.40 -26.65 1.23
C LEU A 499 10.06 -26.10 1.69
N ARG A 500 9.06 -26.98 1.76
CA ARG A 500 7.71 -26.69 2.22
C ARG A 500 7.16 -27.87 3.01
N LEU A 501 6.75 -27.63 4.25
CA LEU A 501 5.87 -28.53 4.99
C LEU A 501 4.43 -28.06 4.83
N VAL A 502 3.48 -28.99 4.88
CA VAL A 502 2.04 -28.70 4.76
C VAL A 502 1.29 -29.52 5.81
N PHE A 503 0.57 -28.85 6.70
CA PHE A 503 -0.58 -29.43 7.40
C PHE A 503 -1.78 -29.26 6.48
N ASP A 504 -2.36 -30.35 5.98
CA ASP A 504 -3.45 -30.31 4.98
C ASP A 504 -4.82 -30.66 5.56
N ALA A 505 -5.85 -30.51 4.73
CA ALA A 505 -7.23 -30.81 5.06
C ALA A 505 -7.54 -32.31 5.23
N GLU A 506 -6.59 -33.21 4.97
CA GLU A 506 -6.75 -34.66 5.17
C GLU A 506 -6.13 -35.12 6.51
N GLY A 507 -5.71 -34.19 7.36
CA GLY A 507 -5.08 -34.49 8.63
C GLY A 507 -3.67 -35.07 8.46
N LYS A 508 -2.97 -34.73 7.38
CA LYS A 508 -1.58 -35.16 7.14
C LYS A 508 -0.62 -33.99 7.26
N LEU A 509 0.52 -34.24 7.92
CA LEU A 509 1.71 -33.44 7.79
C LEU A 509 2.56 -34.06 6.66
N LYS A 510 2.79 -33.29 5.59
CA LYS A 510 3.56 -33.72 4.42
C LYS A 510 4.64 -32.71 4.04
N ALA A 511 5.63 -33.18 3.30
CA ALA A 511 6.78 -32.39 2.87
C ALA A 511 6.89 -32.39 1.34
N LYS A 512 7.01 -31.21 0.72
CA LYS A 512 7.25 -31.10 -0.73
C LYS A 512 8.69 -31.47 -1.05
N VAL A 513 8.89 -32.47 -1.92
CA VAL A 513 10.21 -33.01 -2.29
C VAL A 513 10.45 -32.99 -3.82
N GLY A 514 9.68 -32.17 -4.54
CA GLY A 514 9.69 -32.06 -6.00
C GLY A 514 8.28 -32.00 -6.54
N TYR A 515 7.99 -32.83 -7.55
CA TYR A 515 6.63 -33.04 -8.06
C TYR A 515 5.70 -33.67 -7.01
N ARG A 516 6.22 -34.55 -6.16
CA ARG A 516 5.45 -35.28 -5.14
C ARG A 516 5.61 -34.68 -3.75
N TYR A 517 4.64 -35.00 -2.90
CA TYR A 517 4.74 -34.86 -1.46
C TYR A 517 5.18 -36.18 -0.82
N SER A 518 6.02 -36.10 0.20
CA SER A 518 6.40 -37.22 1.06
C SER A 518 5.67 -37.07 2.40
N GLY A 519 4.97 -38.11 2.84
CA GLY A 519 4.33 -38.12 4.15
C GLY A 519 5.35 -37.99 5.29
N VAL A 520 4.98 -37.25 6.33
CA VAL A 520 5.75 -37.12 7.58
C VAL A 520 5.01 -37.84 8.70
N MET A 521 3.74 -37.51 8.93
CA MET A 521 2.85 -38.18 9.88
C MET A 521 1.40 -37.73 9.70
N ASP A 522 0.49 -38.39 10.39
CA ASP A 522 -0.88 -37.93 10.61
C ASP A 522 -0.91 -36.94 11.77
N TYR A 523 -1.81 -35.97 11.74
CA TYR A 523 -2.01 -35.01 12.80
C TYR A 523 -3.47 -34.91 13.25
N GLU A 524 -3.65 -34.51 14.49
CA GLU A 524 -4.92 -34.39 15.19
C GLU A 524 -5.19 -32.92 15.49
N ALA A 525 -6.45 -32.53 15.36
CA ALA A 525 -6.93 -31.21 15.75
C ALA A 525 -6.67 -30.96 17.26
N GLY A 526 -6.22 -29.76 17.59
CA GLY A 526 -5.93 -29.31 18.96
C GLY A 526 -4.63 -29.84 19.57
N LYS A 527 -3.91 -30.74 18.88
CA LYS A 527 -2.64 -31.29 19.36
C LYS A 527 -1.47 -30.40 18.97
N THR A 528 -0.56 -30.19 19.91
CA THR A 528 0.64 -29.38 19.71
C THR A 528 1.79 -30.22 19.15
N TYR A 529 2.47 -29.69 18.13
CA TYR A 529 3.58 -30.33 17.45
C TYR A 529 4.82 -29.44 17.51
N LYS A 530 5.87 -29.96 18.13
CA LYS A 530 7.21 -29.38 18.12
C LYS A 530 7.99 -29.96 16.94
N ILE A 531 8.29 -29.13 15.95
CA ILE A 531 8.98 -29.52 14.71
C ILE A 531 10.39 -28.95 14.74
N ALA A 532 11.39 -29.78 14.46
CA ALA A 532 12.77 -29.35 14.26
C ALA A 532 13.29 -29.82 12.89
N LEU A 533 13.91 -28.91 12.16
CA LEU A 533 14.47 -29.11 10.83
C LEU A 533 15.97 -28.85 10.87
N GLU A 534 16.77 -29.88 10.63
CA GLU A 534 18.23 -29.74 10.46
C GLU A 534 18.54 -29.58 8.98
N LEU A 535 19.06 -28.43 8.57
CA LEU A 535 19.22 -28.00 7.18
C LEU A 535 20.70 -27.89 6.80
N ASP A 536 21.07 -28.33 5.59
CA ASP A 536 22.38 -28.19 4.96
C ASP A 536 22.28 -27.94 3.43
N CYS A 537 22.51 -26.70 2.99
CA CYS A 537 22.58 -26.28 1.59
C CYS A 537 23.58 -27.11 0.76
N ASN A 538 24.65 -27.63 1.35
CA ASN A 538 25.68 -28.35 0.60
C ASN A 538 25.21 -29.74 0.17
N THR A 539 24.39 -30.40 0.99
CA THR A 539 23.86 -31.74 0.69
C THR A 539 22.48 -31.69 0.05
N ARG A 540 21.80 -30.53 0.13
CA ARG A 540 20.41 -30.33 -0.28
C ARG A 540 19.42 -31.22 0.51
N ILE A 541 19.82 -31.65 1.70
CA ILE A 541 19.05 -32.56 2.56
C ILE A 541 18.63 -31.82 3.83
N TYR A 542 17.45 -32.16 4.34
CA TYR A 542 17.05 -31.83 5.71
C TYR A 542 16.54 -33.06 6.44
N LYS A 543 16.76 -33.08 7.75
CA LYS A 543 16.15 -34.06 8.65
C LYS A 543 15.00 -33.42 9.40
N ILE A 544 13.92 -34.18 9.56
CA ILE A 544 12.72 -33.73 10.27
C ILE A 544 12.61 -34.50 11.58
N LYS A 545 12.46 -33.78 12.69
CA LYS A 545 12.03 -34.35 13.97
C LYS A 545 10.68 -33.75 14.35
N VAL A 546 9.76 -34.58 14.80
CA VAL A 546 8.46 -34.15 15.36
C VAL A 546 8.34 -34.71 16.77
N ASN A 547 8.14 -33.84 17.76
CA ASN A 547 8.11 -34.18 19.18
C ASN A 547 9.33 -35.02 19.61
N GLY A 548 10.51 -34.68 19.08
CA GLY A 548 11.77 -35.39 19.33
C GLY A 548 11.97 -36.69 18.53
N GLN A 549 10.94 -37.20 17.85
CA GLN A 549 11.04 -38.42 17.05
C GLN A 549 11.51 -38.10 15.63
N ASP A 550 12.52 -38.83 15.15
CA ASP A 550 13.01 -38.73 13.77
C ASP A 550 11.94 -39.20 12.75
N LYS A 551 11.70 -38.40 11.71
CA LYS A 551 10.77 -38.69 10.60
C LYS A 551 11.50 -38.84 9.26
N GLY A 552 12.81 -39.05 9.31
CA GLY A 552 13.69 -39.29 8.18
C GLY A 552 14.21 -38.02 7.50
N ALA A 553 15.14 -38.24 6.58
CA ALA A 553 15.71 -37.21 5.74
C ALA A 553 14.89 -37.00 4.46
N LYS A 554 14.81 -35.76 3.99
CA LYS A 554 14.15 -35.34 2.74
C LYS A 554 15.07 -34.40 1.96
N VAL A 555 14.81 -34.24 0.66
CA VAL A 555 15.59 -33.38 -0.24
C VAL A 555 14.83 -32.07 -0.49
N TYR A 556 15.55 -30.95 -0.64
CA TYR A 556 14.94 -29.67 -1.04
C TYR A 556 14.39 -29.77 -2.46
N PHE A 557 13.18 -29.25 -2.67
CA PHE A 557 12.61 -29.23 -4.02
C PHE A 557 13.21 -28.12 -4.88
N ALA A 558 13.77 -27.06 -4.27
CA ALA A 558 14.55 -26.04 -4.95
C ALA A 558 15.90 -25.81 -4.23
N PRO A 559 17.01 -25.70 -4.96
CA PRO A 559 18.30 -25.35 -4.36
C PRO A 559 18.34 -23.86 -3.99
N VAL A 560 18.97 -23.55 -2.85
CA VAL A 560 19.22 -22.18 -2.39
C VAL A 560 20.66 -22.05 -1.90
N SER A 561 21.25 -20.86 -2.05
CA SER A 561 22.62 -20.58 -1.59
C SER A 561 22.72 -20.36 -0.08
N ALA A 562 21.62 -19.94 0.55
CA ALA A 562 21.44 -19.76 1.99
C ALA A 562 19.95 -19.73 2.33
N PHE A 563 19.61 -20.06 3.57
CA PHE A 563 18.29 -19.80 4.15
C PHE A 563 18.30 -18.43 4.82
N ASN A 564 17.21 -17.69 4.63
CA ASN A 564 17.07 -16.32 5.11
C ASN A 564 15.72 -16.05 5.75
N ARG A 565 14.68 -16.84 5.47
CA ARG A 565 13.31 -16.56 5.94
C ARG A 565 12.58 -17.84 6.32
N VAL A 566 11.78 -17.76 7.39
CA VAL A 566 10.80 -18.78 7.79
C VAL A 566 9.42 -18.18 7.57
N MET A 567 8.56 -18.86 6.82
CA MET A 567 7.24 -18.35 6.43
C MET A 567 6.15 -19.34 6.80
N PHE A 568 5.04 -18.83 7.34
CA PHE A 568 3.81 -19.55 7.67
C PHE A 568 2.65 -18.92 6.88
N ARG A 569 1.92 -19.71 6.09
CA ARG A 569 0.79 -19.23 5.27
C ARG A 569 -0.36 -20.24 5.25
N THR A 570 -1.59 -19.77 5.38
CA THR A 570 -2.79 -20.62 5.48
C THR A 570 -3.40 -21.05 4.14
N GLY A 571 -2.64 -20.93 3.06
CA GLY A 571 -3.10 -21.28 1.71
C GLY A 571 -1.97 -21.41 0.71
N GLU A 572 -2.35 -21.82 -0.50
CA GLU A 572 -1.42 -22.05 -1.59
C GLU A 572 -0.83 -20.75 -2.14
N VAL A 573 0.38 -20.83 -2.73
CA VAL A 573 0.97 -19.70 -3.45
C VAL A 573 0.06 -19.34 -4.63
N ARG A 574 -0.29 -18.06 -4.75
CA ARG A 574 -0.97 -17.54 -5.93
C ARG A 574 0.04 -17.15 -6.99
N HIS A 575 -0.17 -17.65 -8.21
CA HIS A 575 0.64 -17.30 -9.38
C HIS A 575 -0.10 -16.40 -10.37
N PHE A 576 -1.41 -16.27 -10.25
CA PHE A 576 -2.22 -15.31 -10.99
C PHE A 576 -2.39 -14.02 -10.17
N PRO A 577 -2.31 -12.83 -10.78
CA PRO A 577 -1.97 -12.56 -12.18
C PRO A 577 -0.48 -12.78 -12.46
N ASN A 578 -0.09 -12.84 -13.73
CA ASN A 578 1.31 -12.83 -14.18
C ASN A 578 1.51 -11.77 -15.27
N ALA A 579 2.74 -11.62 -15.78
CA ALA A 579 3.08 -10.61 -16.77
C ALA A 579 2.26 -10.71 -18.08
N GLU A 580 1.73 -11.90 -18.40
CA GLU A 580 0.93 -12.18 -19.59
C GLU A 580 -0.58 -12.05 -19.34
N THR A 581 -0.99 -11.74 -18.11
CA THR A 581 -2.40 -11.61 -17.75
C THR A 581 -2.98 -10.33 -18.38
N PRO A 582 -4.14 -10.38 -19.05
CA PRO A 582 -4.83 -9.19 -19.55
C PRO A 582 -5.06 -8.16 -18.44
N THR A 583 -5.00 -6.87 -18.76
CA THR A 583 -5.13 -5.80 -17.76
C THR A 583 -6.52 -5.73 -17.15
N ASP A 584 -7.55 -5.89 -17.99
CA ASP A 584 -8.94 -5.70 -17.60
C ASP A 584 -9.60 -7.03 -17.26
N GLN A 585 -10.28 -7.07 -16.12
CA GLN A 585 -11.17 -8.16 -15.72
C GLN A 585 -12.62 -7.65 -15.74
N ASP A 586 -13.44 -8.22 -16.63
CA ASP A 586 -14.85 -7.87 -16.80
C ASP A 586 -15.82 -8.91 -16.21
N TYR A 587 -15.28 -9.90 -15.48
CA TYR A 587 -16.03 -10.96 -14.82
C TYR A 587 -15.80 -10.98 -13.29
N ASP A 588 -16.82 -11.45 -12.58
CA ASP A 588 -16.76 -11.75 -11.15
C ASP A 588 -16.29 -13.20 -10.94
N LEU A 589 -15.53 -13.45 -9.88
CA LEU A 589 -15.17 -14.82 -9.49
C LEU A 589 -16.39 -15.53 -8.90
N LYS A 590 -16.48 -16.85 -9.11
CA LYS A 590 -17.58 -17.66 -8.57
C LYS A 590 -17.60 -17.56 -7.05
N ASN A 591 -18.78 -17.29 -6.47
CA ASN A 591 -18.98 -17.16 -5.02
C ASN A 591 -18.08 -16.08 -4.38
N ALA A 592 -17.84 -14.97 -5.08
CA ALA A 592 -16.98 -13.86 -4.65
C ALA A 592 -17.24 -13.34 -3.23
N GLY A 593 -18.50 -13.36 -2.79
CA GLY A 593 -18.92 -12.91 -1.48
C GLY A 593 -18.88 -13.96 -0.36
N GLU A 594 -18.61 -15.24 -0.65
CA GLU A 594 -18.75 -16.33 0.32
C GLU A 594 -17.51 -16.57 1.17
N LYS A 595 -17.72 -17.12 2.37
CA LYS A 595 -16.65 -17.59 3.27
C LYS A 595 -16.43 -19.09 3.13
N ALA A 596 -15.19 -19.53 3.33
CA ALA A 596 -14.87 -20.92 3.59
C ALA A 596 -15.04 -21.26 5.08
N PRO A 597 -15.18 -22.56 5.45
CA PRO A 597 -15.02 -22.99 6.84
C PRO A 597 -13.69 -22.51 7.40
N GLU A 598 -13.71 -21.89 8.59
CA GLU A 598 -12.51 -21.30 9.19
C GLU A 598 -11.46 -22.37 9.52
N ALA A 599 -10.21 -22.10 9.16
CA ALA A 599 -9.03 -22.83 9.56
C ALA A 599 -8.18 -21.95 10.48
N VAL A 600 -7.72 -22.51 11.60
CA VAL A 600 -6.92 -21.78 12.59
C VAL A 600 -5.66 -22.57 12.94
N PHE A 601 -4.53 -21.88 12.90
CA PHE A 601 -3.23 -22.44 13.29
C PHE A 601 -2.54 -21.51 14.28
N TYR A 602 -2.09 -22.07 15.40
CA TYR A 602 -1.36 -21.33 16.43
C TYR A 602 0.12 -21.65 16.36
N VAL A 603 0.97 -20.65 16.17
CA VAL A 603 2.44 -20.74 16.29
C VAL A 603 2.82 -20.27 17.69
N HIS A 604 3.53 -21.11 18.44
CA HIS A 604 3.89 -20.83 19.84
C HIS A 604 5.32 -20.32 19.97
N SER A 605 6.22 -20.80 19.12
CA SER A 605 7.63 -20.45 19.17
C SER A 605 8.32 -20.65 17.82
N LEU A 606 9.41 -19.91 17.63
CA LEU A 606 10.36 -20.06 16.55
C LEU A 606 11.79 -19.88 17.10
N LYS A 607 12.67 -20.83 16.80
CA LYS A 607 14.07 -20.81 17.22
C LYS A 607 14.98 -21.22 16.07
N THR A 608 16.16 -20.62 16.01
CA THR A 608 17.22 -20.94 15.06
C THR A 608 18.52 -21.26 15.79
N THR A 609 19.30 -22.20 15.26
CA THR A 609 20.65 -22.52 15.72
C THR A 609 21.55 -22.63 14.49
N TYR A 610 22.72 -22.01 14.50
CA TYR A 610 23.59 -21.85 13.33
C TYR A 610 24.83 -22.75 13.40
#